data_AF-A0A531LJG1-F1
#
_entry.id   AF-A0A531LJG1-F1
#
_cell.length_a   1.000
_cell.length_b   1.000
_cell.length_c   1.000
_cell.angle_alpha   90.00
_cell.angle_beta   90.00
_cell.angle_gamma   90.00
#
_symmetry.space_group_name_H-M   'P 1'
#
loop_
_entity.id
_entity.type
_entity.pdbx_description
1 polymer ?
#
loop_
_entity_poly.entity_id
_entity_poly.type
_entity_poly.pdbx_seq_one_letter_code
_entity_poly.pdbx_strand_id
1 'polypeptide(L)'
;MLASTAAMADQNGSSEPLTIQEQGSFAVGGTVVETPGTYNNNNPTAEGQTFHGDHLYAFYQVPQNPKALPIVMLHGAYQSGRSWETTSDGREGFQTIFLRRGFPVYLVDQPRRGRAGNSTVAAALEPTPFDQLFFDQFRIGKWPNYFDNVQFDRKPETLNQFFRSVTPNTGPYDAGVISDAMAALFDKTGPGVLF
;
A
#
# COMPACT_ATOMS: atom_id res chain seq x y z
N MET A 1 -0.17 -4.57 -44.01
CA MET A 1 0.27 -3.63 -42.97
C MET A 1 -0.79 -3.60 -41.89
N LEU A 2 -0.50 -4.09 -40.68
CA LEU A 2 -1.43 -4.06 -39.55
C LEU A 2 -1.09 -2.80 -38.72
N ALA A 3 -2.02 -1.85 -38.68
CA ALA A 3 -1.88 -0.64 -37.89
C ALA A 3 -2.15 -0.95 -36.41
N SER A 4 -1.15 -0.74 -35.56
CA SER A 4 -1.28 -0.81 -34.11
C SER A 4 -2.05 0.42 -33.64
N THR A 5 -3.29 0.24 -33.21
CA THR A 5 -4.04 1.30 -32.51
C THR A 5 -3.47 1.44 -31.10
N ALA A 6 -2.58 2.41 -30.91
CA ALA A 6 -2.22 2.88 -29.58
C ALA A 6 -3.47 3.54 -28.97
N ALA A 7 -4.04 2.92 -27.93
CA ALA A 7 -5.05 3.58 -27.11
C ALA A 7 -4.38 4.70 -26.33
N MET A 8 -4.49 5.93 -26.83
CA MET A 8 -4.15 7.11 -26.03
C MET A 8 -5.22 7.26 -24.95
N ALA A 9 -4.81 7.24 -23.69
CA ALA A 9 -5.67 7.67 -22.60
C ALA A 9 -5.98 9.15 -22.80
N ASP A 10 -7.26 9.47 -22.92
CA ASP A 10 -7.78 10.81 -23.13
C ASP A 10 -7.38 11.68 -21.92
N GLN A 11 -6.46 12.63 -22.11
CA GLN A 11 -5.98 13.55 -21.08
C GLN A 11 -6.67 14.92 -21.13
N ASN A 12 -7.86 15.03 -21.71
CA ASN A 12 -8.53 16.33 -21.91
C ASN A 12 -10.00 16.36 -21.47
N GLY A 13 -10.25 15.97 -20.23
CA GLY A 13 -11.49 16.32 -19.53
C GLY A 13 -11.21 16.38 -18.04
N SER A 14 -11.65 17.45 -17.37
CA SER A 14 -11.72 17.42 -15.90
C SER A 14 -12.57 16.21 -15.53
N SER A 15 -11.95 15.18 -14.97
CA SER A 15 -12.67 13.99 -14.52
C SER A 15 -13.83 14.42 -13.63
N GLU A 16 -15.02 13.89 -13.84
CA GLU A 16 -16.18 14.23 -13.02
C GLU A 16 -15.86 14.08 -11.52
N PRO A 17 -16.46 14.89 -10.64
CA PRO A 17 -16.30 14.72 -9.20
C PRO A 17 -16.61 13.28 -8.79
N LEU A 18 -15.82 12.75 -7.84
CA LEU A 18 -16.04 11.42 -7.30
C LEU A 18 -16.95 11.51 -6.08
N THR A 19 -18.17 10.99 -6.18
CA THR A 19 -19.10 10.92 -5.04
C THR A 19 -18.83 9.67 -4.22
N ILE A 20 -18.44 9.88 -2.96
CA ILE A 20 -18.10 8.82 -2.01
C ILE A 20 -19.26 8.68 -1.02
N GLN A 21 -19.82 7.47 -0.90
CA GLN A 21 -20.85 7.16 0.09
C GLN A 21 -20.24 7.05 1.49
N GLU A 22 -19.08 6.40 1.60
CA GLU A 22 -18.39 6.18 2.86
C GLU A 22 -16.88 6.09 2.63
N GLN A 23 -16.09 6.60 3.57
CA GLN A 23 -14.65 6.37 3.60
C GLN A 23 -14.14 6.34 5.04
N GLY A 24 -13.05 5.62 5.26
CA GLY A 24 -12.43 5.55 6.57
C GLY A 24 -11.16 4.71 6.55
N SER A 25 -10.67 4.40 7.74
CA SER A 25 -9.55 3.50 7.91
C SER A 25 -9.61 2.76 9.23
N PHE A 26 -8.99 1.59 9.30
CA PHE A 26 -8.88 0.80 10.52
C PHE A 26 -7.65 -0.11 10.49
N ALA A 27 -7.22 -0.56 11.67
CA ALA A 27 -6.29 -1.69 11.81
C ALA A 27 -7.07 -3.01 11.94
N VAL A 28 -6.50 -4.11 11.47
CA VAL A 28 -7.09 -5.45 11.57
C VAL A 28 -6.00 -6.53 11.67
N GLY A 29 -6.31 -7.63 12.35
CA GLY A 29 -5.34 -8.67 12.67
C GLY A 29 -4.30 -8.19 13.68
N GLY A 30 -3.11 -8.77 13.61
CA GLY A 30 -2.00 -8.49 14.54
C GLY A 30 -2.09 -9.27 15.84
N THR A 31 -1.18 -8.94 16.75
CA THR A 31 -1.02 -9.62 18.04
C THR A 31 -0.82 -8.61 19.17
N VAL A 32 -1.06 -9.08 20.40
CA VAL A 32 -0.82 -8.34 21.63
C VAL A 32 0.24 -9.08 22.43
N VAL A 33 1.37 -8.41 22.65
CA VAL A 33 2.43 -8.89 23.55
C VAL A 33 2.18 -8.30 24.93
N GLU A 34 2.33 -9.10 25.97
CA GLU A 34 2.19 -8.66 27.36
C GLU A 34 3.47 -8.92 28.14
N THR A 35 3.90 -7.92 28.89
CA THR A 35 4.96 -8.08 29.90
C THR A 35 4.34 -8.58 31.19
N PRO A 36 4.89 -9.63 31.83
CA PRO A 36 4.40 -10.09 33.13
C PRO A 36 4.39 -8.98 34.20
N GLY A 37 3.48 -9.09 35.16
CA GLY A 37 3.37 -8.18 36.30
C GLY A 37 2.08 -7.33 36.27
N THR A 38 2.06 -6.26 37.06
CA THR A 38 0.90 -5.36 37.18
C THR A 38 1.35 -3.93 36.93
N TYR A 39 0.74 -3.26 35.96
CA TYR A 39 1.03 -1.86 35.67
C TYR A 39 0.72 -0.97 36.88
N ASN A 40 1.72 -0.19 37.31
CA ASN A 40 1.57 0.79 38.38
C ASN A 40 1.68 2.21 37.81
N ASN A 41 0.55 2.90 37.70
CA ASN A 41 0.51 4.26 37.15
C ASN A 41 1.35 5.28 37.95
N ASN A 42 1.58 5.04 39.25
CA ASN A 42 2.37 5.93 40.10
C ASN A 42 3.87 5.62 40.06
N ASN A 43 4.26 4.50 39.45
CA ASN A 43 5.66 4.12 39.22
C ASN A 43 5.76 3.39 37.86
N PRO A 44 5.67 4.10 36.74
CA PRO A 44 5.55 3.49 35.42
C PRO A 44 6.83 2.73 35.05
N THR A 45 6.67 1.43 34.80
CA THR A 45 7.71 0.53 34.27
C THR A 45 7.15 -0.25 33.08
N ALA A 46 7.95 -1.17 32.53
CA ALA A 46 7.46 -2.06 31.50
C ALA A 46 6.42 -3.06 32.02
N GLU A 47 6.41 -3.41 33.32
CA GLU A 47 5.61 -4.51 33.88
C GLU A 47 4.10 -4.33 33.70
N GLY A 48 3.40 -5.44 33.40
CA GLY A 48 1.95 -5.47 33.21
C GLY A 48 1.42 -4.63 32.05
N GLN A 49 2.31 -4.13 31.16
CA GLN A 49 1.90 -3.41 29.96
C GLN A 49 1.65 -4.35 28.78
N THR A 50 0.82 -3.90 27.85
CA THR A 50 0.57 -4.58 26.59
C THR A 50 1.10 -3.77 25.40
N PHE A 51 1.46 -4.47 24.34
CA PHE A 51 1.95 -3.89 23.10
C PHE A 51 1.21 -4.52 21.91
N HIS A 52 0.46 -3.69 21.18
CA HIS A 52 -0.33 -4.11 20.03
C HIS A 52 0.46 -3.87 18.74
N GLY A 53 0.81 -4.93 18.02
CA GLY A 53 1.64 -4.83 16.81
C GLY A 53 1.32 -5.87 15.76
N ASP A 54 2.06 -5.83 14.66
CA ASP A 54 1.93 -6.72 13.49
C ASP A 54 0.51 -6.75 12.87
N HIS A 55 -0.27 -5.69 13.08
CA HIS A 55 -1.56 -5.50 12.41
C HIS A 55 -1.38 -5.07 10.96
N LEU A 56 -2.41 -5.27 10.14
CA LEU A 56 -2.57 -4.61 8.85
C LEU A 56 -3.29 -3.27 9.06
N TYR A 57 -2.93 -2.26 8.28
CA TYR A 57 -3.70 -1.02 8.17
C TYR A 57 -4.48 -1.03 6.86
N ALA A 58 -5.77 -0.69 6.89
CA ALA A 58 -6.62 -0.55 5.72
C ALA A 58 -7.22 0.85 5.65
N PHE A 59 -7.10 1.51 4.50
CA PHE A 59 -7.91 2.66 4.12
C PHE A 59 -8.94 2.22 3.07
N TYR A 60 -10.20 2.64 3.21
CA TYR A 60 -11.26 2.23 2.30
C TYR A 60 -12.13 3.39 1.82
N GLN A 61 -12.70 3.20 0.63
CA GLN A 61 -13.71 4.09 0.06
C GLN A 61 -14.80 3.26 -0.62
N VAL A 62 -16.06 3.64 -0.39
CA VAL A 62 -17.25 3.02 -0.98
C VAL A 62 -17.93 4.05 -1.89
N PRO A 63 -18.10 3.76 -3.20
CA PRO A 63 -18.82 4.65 -4.09
C PRO A 63 -20.33 4.51 -3.88
N GLN A 64 -21.12 5.45 -4.40
CA GLN A 64 -22.57 5.25 -4.49
C GLN A 64 -22.90 4.07 -5.42
N ASN A 65 -23.95 3.32 -5.08
CA ASN A 65 -24.38 2.12 -5.81
C ASN A 65 -23.22 1.12 -6.03
N PRO A 66 -22.56 0.67 -4.96
CA PRO A 66 -21.34 -0.12 -5.07
C PRO A 66 -21.61 -1.49 -5.70
N LYS A 67 -20.61 -1.99 -6.44
CA LYS A 67 -20.53 -3.40 -6.82
C LYS A 67 -20.38 -4.27 -5.57
N ALA A 68 -20.89 -5.51 -5.68
CA ALA A 68 -20.98 -6.43 -4.55
C ALA A 68 -19.61 -6.85 -3.99
N LEU A 69 -18.59 -7.00 -4.86
CA LEU A 69 -17.26 -7.44 -4.43
C LEU A 69 -16.29 -6.24 -4.40
N PRO A 70 -15.71 -5.91 -3.23
CA PRO A 70 -14.65 -4.91 -3.15
C PRO A 70 -13.36 -5.39 -3.80
N ILE A 71 -12.50 -4.44 -4.17
CA ILE A 71 -11.11 -4.69 -4.57
C ILE A 71 -10.20 -4.38 -3.37
N VAL A 72 -9.45 -5.38 -2.92
CA VAL A 72 -8.46 -5.25 -1.84
C VAL A 72 -7.07 -5.30 -2.44
N MET A 73 -6.28 -4.24 -2.30
CA MET A 73 -5.03 -4.05 -3.05
C MET A 73 -3.80 -4.23 -2.14
N LEU A 74 -3.09 -5.34 -2.29
CA LEU A 74 -1.89 -5.66 -1.50
C LEU A 74 -0.62 -5.30 -2.27
N HIS A 75 0.18 -4.40 -1.71
CA HIS A 75 1.44 -3.97 -2.33
C HIS A 75 2.56 -5.03 -2.20
N GLY A 76 3.64 -4.85 -2.96
CA GLY A 76 4.83 -5.71 -2.92
C GLY A 76 5.91 -5.28 -1.91
N ALA A 77 7.12 -5.83 -2.08
CA ALA A 77 8.29 -5.45 -1.30
C ALA A 77 8.69 -3.98 -1.51
N TYR A 78 9.20 -3.33 -0.47
CA TYR A 78 9.67 -1.94 -0.48
C TYR A 78 8.64 -0.88 -0.87
N GLN A 79 7.35 -1.21 -0.88
CA GLN A 79 6.25 -0.31 -1.23
C GLN A 79 5.22 -0.23 -0.11
N SER A 80 4.19 0.60 -0.28
CA SER A 80 3.02 0.69 0.60
C SER A 80 1.74 0.76 -0.24
N GLY A 81 0.59 1.01 0.39
CA GLY A 81 -0.67 1.34 -0.29
C GLY A 81 -0.51 2.45 -1.33
N ARG A 82 0.53 3.31 -1.19
CA ARG A 82 0.98 4.30 -2.18
C ARG A 82 1.14 3.73 -3.58
N SER A 83 1.42 2.43 -3.74
CA SER A 83 1.52 1.74 -5.05
C SER A 83 0.28 1.91 -5.93
N TRP A 84 -0.89 2.06 -5.30
CA TRP A 84 -2.18 2.05 -5.96
C TRP A 84 -2.87 3.41 -6.01
N GLU A 85 -2.31 4.39 -5.28
CA GLU A 85 -2.70 5.79 -5.30
C GLU A 85 -2.19 6.48 -6.59
N THR A 86 -2.19 7.81 -6.64
CA THR A 86 -1.73 8.61 -7.79
C THR A 86 -0.39 8.13 -8.36
N THR A 87 -0.28 7.90 -9.66
CA THR A 87 0.99 7.50 -10.31
C THR A 87 2.13 8.52 -10.05
N SER A 88 3.38 8.10 -10.21
CA SER A 88 4.55 8.98 -9.97
C SER A 88 4.57 10.21 -10.89
N ASP A 89 3.90 10.15 -12.05
CA ASP A 89 3.74 11.26 -13.00
C ASP A 89 2.43 12.05 -12.81
N GLY A 90 1.65 11.75 -11.76
CA GLY A 90 0.49 12.55 -11.35
C GLY A 90 -0.87 12.11 -11.91
N ARG A 91 -0.94 11.08 -12.76
CA ARG A 91 -2.21 10.50 -13.20
C ARG A 91 -2.90 9.71 -12.09
N GLU A 92 -4.21 9.53 -12.20
CA GLU A 92 -5.00 8.66 -11.32
C GLU A 92 -4.44 7.23 -11.27
N GLY A 93 -4.35 6.68 -10.06
CA GLY A 93 -4.01 5.27 -9.84
C GLY A 93 -5.22 4.36 -9.79
N PHE A 94 -4.97 3.08 -9.50
CA PHE A 94 -6.01 2.06 -9.42
C PHE A 94 -7.01 2.29 -8.29
N GLN A 95 -6.62 2.91 -7.18
CA GLN A 95 -7.55 3.37 -6.15
C GLN A 95 -8.70 4.16 -6.79
N THR A 96 -8.37 5.24 -7.50
CA THR A 96 -9.35 6.14 -8.08
C THR A 96 -10.06 5.50 -9.28
N ILE A 97 -9.33 4.79 -10.13
CA ILE A 97 -9.89 4.16 -11.34
C ILE A 97 -10.93 3.09 -10.98
N PHE A 98 -10.66 2.21 -10.00
CA PHE A 98 -11.65 1.21 -9.59
C PHE A 98 -12.83 1.82 -8.85
N LEU A 99 -12.59 2.84 -8.03
CA LEU A 99 -13.65 3.56 -7.32
C LEU A 99 -14.61 4.26 -8.30
N ARG A 100 -14.07 4.92 -9.35
CA ARG A 100 -14.87 5.48 -10.47
C ARG A 100 -15.67 4.41 -11.22
N ARG A 101 -15.18 3.17 -11.24
CA ARG A 101 -15.87 2.03 -11.86
C ARG A 101 -16.88 1.36 -10.93
N GLY A 102 -17.19 1.97 -9.78
CA GLY A 102 -18.22 1.52 -8.85
C GLY A 102 -17.77 0.40 -7.92
N PHE A 103 -16.47 0.08 -7.84
CA PHE A 103 -15.97 -0.87 -6.85
C PHE A 103 -15.68 -0.16 -5.53
N PRO A 104 -16.11 -0.71 -4.38
CA PRO A 104 -15.45 -0.38 -3.12
C PRO A 104 -13.99 -0.78 -3.20
N VAL A 105 -13.10 0.04 -2.65
CA VAL A 105 -11.65 -0.20 -2.67
C VAL A 105 -11.09 -0.21 -1.26
N TYR A 106 -10.14 -1.11 -1.01
CA TYR A 106 -9.34 -1.18 0.22
C TYR A 106 -7.87 -1.14 -0.16
N LEU A 107 -7.16 -0.10 0.28
CA LEU A 107 -5.71 0.01 0.17
C LEU A 107 -5.12 -0.45 1.50
N VAL A 108 -4.25 -1.45 1.43
CA VAL A 108 -3.66 -2.02 2.64
C VAL A 108 -2.18 -1.70 2.73
N ASP A 109 -1.72 -1.38 3.93
CA ASP A 109 -0.32 -1.53 4.31
C ASP A 109 -0.21 -2.84 5.09
N GLN A 110 0.55 -3.79 4.55
CA GLN A 110 0.76 -5.08 5.21
C GLN A 110 1.50 -4.87 6.56
N PRO A 111 1.42 -5.83 7.49
CA PRO A 111 2.16 -5.76 8.74
C PRO A 111 3.64 -5.40 8.56
N ARG A 112 4.14 -4.52 9.44
CA ARG A 112 5.53 -4.05 9.47
C ARG A 112 5.92 -3.18 8.26
N ARG A 113 4.95 -2.43 7.71
CA ARG A 113 5.15 -1.51 6.58
C ARG A 113 4.31 -0.24 6.74
N GLY A 114 4.85 0.91 6.35
CA GLY A 114 4.06 2.15 6.25
C GLY A 114 3.29 2.48 7.53
N ARG A 115 1.96 2.65 7.40
CA ARG A 115 1.05 2.95 8.52
C ARG A 115 0.85 1.75 9.46
N ALA A 116 1.17 0.54 9.00
CA ALA A 116 1.19 -0.71 9.79
C ALA A 116 2.59 -0.99 10.37
N GLY A 117 3.37 0.05 10.67
CA GLY A 117 4.78 -0.06 11.03
C GLY A 117 5.08 -0.57 12.44
N ASN A 118 4.08 -0.76 13.31
CA ASN A 118 4.32 -1.16 14.70
C ASN A 118 4.60 -2.66 14.82
N SER A 119 5.86 -3.06 14.64
CA SER A 119 6.26 -4.46 14.68
C SER A 119 6.44 -4.98 16.11
N THR A 120 6.03 -6.23 16.36
CA THR A 120 6.34 -6.92 17.63
C THR A 120 7.74 -7.55 17.66
N VAL A 121 8.47 -7.49 16.55
CA VAL A 121 9.83 -8.01 16.41
C VAL A 121 10.77 -6.87 16.07
N ALA A 122 11.84 -6.73 16.86
CA ALA A 122 12.83 -5.70 16.65
C ALA A 122 13.53 -5.86 15.28
N ALA A 123 13.80 -4.74 14.61
CA ALA A 123 14.63 -4.68 13.42
C ALA A 123 15.44 -3.37 13.37
N ALA A 124 16.63 -3.45 12.80
CA ALA A 124 17.44 -2.27 12.48
C ALA A 124 17.02 -1.72 11.11
N LEU A 125 16.87 -0.40 11.01
CA LEU A 125 16.54 0.30 9.76
C LEU A 125 17.78 1.03 9.24
N GLU A 126 18.40 0.46 8.22
CA GLU A 126 19.57 1.05 7.58
C GLU A 126 19.18 1.82 6.31
N PRO A 127 19.57 3.11 6.18
CA PRO A 127 19.29 3.92 4.99
C PRO A 127 20.19 3.47 3.83
N THR A 128 19.84 2.35 3.21
CA THR A 128 20.64 1.76 2.13
C THR A 128 20.28 2.39 0.79
N PRO A 129 21.24 2.96 0.02
CA PRO A 129 20.97 3.68 -1.21
C PRO A 129 20.68 2.73 -2.38
N PHE A 130 19.43 2.26 -2.48
CA PHE A 130 19.00 1.27 -3.47
C PHE A 130 18.33 1.87 -4.72
N ASP A 131 18.32 3.18 -4.93
CA ASP A 131 17.61 3.82 -6.05
C ASP A 131 17.96 3.22 -7.43
N GLN A 132 19.26 3.06 -7.73
CA GLN A 132 19.70 2.46 -8.99
C GLN A 132 19.33 0.97 -9.09
N LEU A 133 19.43 0.25 -7.97
CA LEU A 133 19.02 -1.14 -7.90
C LEU A 133 17.52 -1.29 -8.19
N PHE A 134 16.68 -0.43 -7.60
CA PHE A 134 15.24 -0.42 -7.83
C PHE A 134 14.90 -0.02 -9.26
N PHE A 135 15.57 0.97 -9.85
CA PHE A 135 15.38 1.33 -11.26
C PHE A 135 15.55 0.12 -12.19
N ASP A 136 16.60 -0.67 -11.97
CA ASP A 136 16.89 -1.87 -12.75
C ASP A 136 15.90 -3.02 -12.43
N GLN A 137 15.62 -3.29 -11.15
CA GLN A 137 14.72 -4.37 -10.74
C GLN A 137 13.27 -4.17 -11.20
N PHE A 138 12.79 -2.92 -11.18
CA PHE A 138 11.47 -2.56 -11.68
C PHE A 138 11.41 -2.47 -13.22
N ARG A 139 12.52 -2.79 -13.91
CA ARG A 139 12.63 -2.86 -15.37
C ARG A 139 12.25 -1.54 -16.03
N ILE A 140 12.58 -0.42 -15.38
CA ILE A 140 12.44 0.91 -15.99
C ILE A 140 13.51 1.11 -17.07
N GLY A 141 14.68 0.53 -16.83
CA GLY A 141 15.81 0.55 -17.75
C GLY A 141 17.01 -0.21 -17.20
N LYS A 142 18.19 0.16 -17.70
CA LYS A 142 19.48 -0.17 -17.11
C LYS A 142 20.16 1.15 -16.76
N TRP A 143 20.23 1.48 -15.48
CA TRP A 143 20.69 2.78 -15.00
C TRP A 143 21.98 3.24 -15.69
N PRO A 144 22.06 4.51 -16.17
CA PRO A 144 21.03 5.56 -16.08
C PRO A 144 20.05 5.58 -17.27
N ASN A 145 20.09 4.60 -18.17
CA ASN A 145 19.34 4.60 -19.41
C ASN A 145 17.98 3.90 -19.27
N TYR A 146 16.93 4.51 -19.80
CA TYR A 146 15.60 3.91 -19.89
C TYR A 146 15.53 2.90 -21.03
N PHE A 147 14.68 1.87 -20.92
CA PHE A 147 14.35 1.04 -22.09
C PHE A 147 13.52 1.83 -23.12
N ASP A 148 13.75 1.58 -24.40
CA ASP A 148 13.15 2.35 -25.51
C ASP A 148 11.62 2.37 -25.47
N ASN A 149 10.99 1.25 -25.10
CA ASN A 149 9.54 1.06 -25.09
C ASN A 149 8.91 1.11 -23.68
N VAL A 150 9.67 1.55 -22.65
CA VAL A 150 9.16 1.61 -21.27
C VAL A 150 7.92 2.50 -21.19
N GLN A 151 6.89 2.02 -20.50
CA GLN A 151 5.67 2.79 -20.20
C GLN A 151 5.82 3.55 -18.87
N PHE A 152 6.87 4.35 -18.79
CA PHE A 152 7.22 5.16 -17.62
C PHE A 152 7.64 6.55 -18.09
N ASP A 153 7.05 7.60 -17.52
CA ASP A 153 7.38 8.98 -17.90
C ASP A 153 8.83 9.31 -17.50
N ARG A 154 9.59 9.86 -18.46
CA ARG A 154 11.05 10.04 -18.33
C ARG A 154 11.44 11.38 -17.70
N LYS A 155 10.48 12.17 -17.21
CA LYS A 155 10.81 13.43 -16.54
C LYS A 155 11.53 13.17 -15.22
N PRO A 156 12.56 13.96 -14.86
CA PRO A 156 13.26 13.81 -13.59
C PRO A 156 12.33 13.81 -12.37
N GLU A 157 11.25 14.59 -12.43
CA GLU A 157 10.27 14.71 -11.35
C GLU A 157 9.48 13.41 -11.13
N THR A 158 9.14 12.69 -12.21
CA THR A 158 8.47 11.38 -12.11
C THR A 158 9.39 10.38 -11.41
N LEU A 159 10.66 10.33 -11.80
CA LEU A 159 11.62 9.45 -11.14
C LEU A 159 11.86 9.84 -9.68
N ASN A 160 11.87 11.14 -9.37
CA ASN A 160 11.95 11.63 -8.01
C ASN A 160 10.76 11.15 -7.15
N GLN A 161 9.54 11.24 -7.66
CA GLN A 161 8.35 10.74 -6.98
C GLN A 161 8.37 9.21 -6.81
N PHE A 162 8.87 8.49 -7.80
CA PHE A 162 9.01 7.04 -7.75
C PHE A 162 9.93 6.59 -6.60
N PHE A 163 11.13 7.16 -6.49
CA PHE A 163 12.04 6.79 -5.39
C PHE A 163 11.48 7.20 -4.01
N ARG A 164 10.66 8.24 -3.94
CA ARG A 164 9.97 8.65 -2.70
C ARG A 164 8.77 7.77 -2.33
N SER A 165 8.29 6.88 -3.22
CA SER A 165 7.24 5.92 -2.88
C SER A 165 7.77 4.71 -2.11
N VAL A 166 9.09 4.50 -2.15
CA VAL A 166 9.76 3.40 -1.48
C VAL A 166 9.71 3.58 0.04
N THR A 167 9.37 2.51 0.76
CA THR A 167 9.35 2.49 2.23
C THR A 167 9.93 1.19 2.79
N PRO A 168 10.70 1.21 3.89
CA PRO A 168 11.35 0.02 4.42
C PRO A 168 10.35 -0.88 5.17
N ASN A 169 10.75 -2.13 5.37
CA ASN A 169 10.13 -2.96 6.41
C ASN A 169 10.56 -2.47 7.79
N THR A 170 9.63 -2.36 8.74
CA THR A 170 9.92 -2.03 10.15
C THR A 170 10.16 -3.26 11.04
N GLY A 171 10.17 -4.45 10.43
CA GLY A 171 10.43 -5.75 11.06
C GLY A 171 10.79 -6.78 9.98
N PRO A 172 11.18 -8.02 10.32
CA PRO A 172 11.49 -9.04 9.32
C PRO A 172 10.26 -9.37 8.46
N TYR A 173 10.49 -9.65 7.18
CA TYR A 173 9.43 -10.17 6.30
C TYR A 173 8.97 -11.54 6.82
N ASP A 174 7.66 -11.70 6.94
CA ASP A 174 7.04 -12.94 7.36
C ASP A 174 5.73 -13.12 6.58
N ALA A 175 5.68 -14.14 5.73
CA ALA A 175 4.52 -14.40 4.89
C ALA A 175 3.29 -14.80 5.71
N GLY A 176 3.47 -15.51 6.83
CA GLY A 176 2.38 -15.96 7.71
C GLY A 176 1.69 -14.78 8.38
N VAL A 177 2.48 -13.87 8.95
CA VAL A 177 1.96 -12.64 9.58
C VAL A 177 1.15 -11.80 8.58
N ILE A 178 1.63 -11.68 7.33
CA ILE A 178 0.91 -10.96 6.27
C ILE A 178 -0.37 -11.69 5.87
N SER A 179 -0.31 -13.00 5.63
CA SER A 179 -1.49 -13.77 5.22
C SER A 179 -2.57 -13.81 6.28
N ASP A 180 -2.20 -13.91 7.56
CA ASP A 180 -3.14 -13.92 8.67
C ASP A 180 -3.86 -12.58 8.81
N ALA A 181 -3.14 -11.46 8.67
CA ALA A 181 -3.74 -10.14 8.71
C ALA A 181 -4.66 -9.86 7.50
N MET A 182 -4.28 -10.36 6.32
CA MET A 182 -5.13 -10.32 5.12
C MET A 182 -6.40 -11.18 5.29
N ALA A 183 -6.27 -12.39 5.84
CA ALA A 183 -7.41 -13.24 6.14
C ALA A 183 -8.36 -12.55 7.12
N ALA A 184 -7.84 -11.95 8.20
CA ALA A 184 -8.63 -11.18 9.15
C ALA A 184 -9.37 -9.98 8.51
N LEU A 185 -8.78 -9.34 7.50
CA LEU A 185 -9.46 -8.30 6.72
C LEU A 185 -10.64 -8.88 5.92
N PHE A 186 -10.47 -10.00 5.24
CA PHE A 186 -11.55 -10.66 4.49
C PHE A 186 -12.64 -11.21 5.42
N ASP A 187 -12.29 -11.73 6.59
CA ASP A 187 -13.28 -12.14 7.60
C ASP A 187 -14.12 -10.95 8.08
N LYS A 188 -13.50 -9.78 8.24
CA LYS A 188 -14.17 -8.54 8.66
C LYS A 188 -15.05 -7.93 7.56
N THR A 189 -14.60 -7.98 6.31
CA THR A 189 -15.23 -7.24 5.19
C THR A 189 -16.08 -8.11 4.28
N GLY A 190 -15.98 -9.42 4.40
CA GLY A 190 -16.67 -10.40 3.56
C GLY A 190 -15.91 -10.71 2.26
N PRO A 191 -16.56 -11.43 1.32
CA PRO A 191 -15.93 -11.81 0.05
C PRO A 191 -15.47 -10.60 -0.75
N GLY A 192 -14.29 -10.69 -1.36
CA GLY A 192 -13.76 -9.66 -2.25
C GLY A 192 -12.72 -10.21 -3.21
N VAL A 193 -12.20 -9.33 -4.06
CA VAL A 193 -11.12 -9.66 -4.99
C VAL A 193 -9.81 -9.16 -4.41
N LEU A 194 -8.87 -10.07 -4.17
CA LEU A 194 -7.49 -9.73 -3.85
C LEU A 194 -6.76 -9.32 -5.13
N PHE A 195 -6.22 -8.12 -5.14
CA PHE A 195 -5.53 -7.47 -6.25
C PHE A 195 -4.06 -7.21 -5.92
#